data_AF-E9GV02-F1
#
_entry.id   AF-E9GV02-F1
#
_cell.length_a   1.000
_cell.length_b   1.000
_cell.length_c   1.000
_cell.angle_alpha   90.00
_cell.angle_beta   90.00
_cell.angle_gamma   90.00
#
_symmetry.space_group_name_H-M   'P 1'
#
loop_
_entity.id
_entity.type
_entity.pdbx_description
1 polymer ?
#
loop_
_entity_poly.entity_id
_entity_poly.type
_entity_poly.pdbx_seq_one_letter_code
_entity_poly.pdbx_strand_id
1 'polypeptide(L)'
;FKCRTSCIPAKYRCDGVNDCALGEDELQCRNTTTEVGCTSSQFQCKNGGCISIHFYCDGDADCQDRSNEPDSCPPYVCKEEGEHSCPIQHHCIPRSAVCDGNEDCNDKSDEANCTSTHSVCSSTQFHSFKSDICIPLSWVCDRDSDCQDGEDE
;
A
#
# COMPACT_ATOMS: atom_id res chain seq x y z
N PHE A 1 -45.49 18.38 -1.39
CA PHE A 1 -45.89 17.15 -2.08
C PHE A 1 -47.27 16.75 -1.57
N LYS A 2 -48.17 16.34 -2.47
CA LYS A 2 -49.55 15.99 -2.12
C LYS A 2 -49.65 14.47 -2.03
N CYS A 3 -49.76 13.95 -0.81
CA CYS A 3 -50.12 12.56 -0.57
C CYS A 3 -51.61 12.35 -0.85
N ARG A 4 -52.05 11.10 -0.86
CA ARG A 4 -53.45 10.71 -1.04
C ARG A 4 -54.37 11.18 0.09
N THR A 5 -53.85 11.24 1.32
CA THR A 5 -54.63 11.63 2.52
C THR A 5 -54.13 12.92 3.19
N SER A 6 -52.95 13.42 2.83
CA SER A 6 -52.30 14.56 3.51
C SER A 6 -51.41 15.34 2.55
N CYS A 7 -51.02 16.55 2.94
CA CYS A 7 -50.05 17.36 2.19
C CYS A 7 -48.83 17.58 3.07
N ILE A 8 -47.66 17.27 2.54
CA ILE A 8 -46.37 17.49 3.20
C ILE A 8 -45.59 18.59 2.46
N PRO A 9 -44.70 19.33 3.13
CA PRO A 9 -43.76 20.23 2.46
C PRO A 9 -42.90 19.49 1.42
N ALA A 10 -42.52 20.17 0.33
CA ALA A 10 -41.80 19.52 -0.78
C ALA A 10 -40.42 18.94 -0.41
N LYS A 11 -39.83 19.37 0.72
CA LYS A 11 -38.56 18.87 1.25
C LYS A 11 -38.66 17.46 1.87
N TYR A 12 -39.85 17.04 2.28
CA TYR A 12 -40.14 15.71 2.84
C TYR A 12 -40.55 14.72 1.76
N ARG A 13 -40.04 14.90 0.54
CA ARG A 13 -40.33 14.01 -0.58
C ARG A 13 -39.02 13.37 -0.96
N CYS A 14 -38.93 12.04 -0.89
CA CYS A 14 -37.70 11.30 -1.13
C CYS A 14 -36.61 11.63 -0.12
N ASP A 15 -36.97 11.84 1.15
CA ASP A 15 -36.01 12.12 2.22
C ASP A 15 -35.64 10.88 3.05
N GLY A 16 -36.14 9.71 2.65
CA GLY A 16 -35.88 8.43 3.29
C GLY A 16 -36.75 8.17 4.53
N VAL A 17 -37.69 9.07 4.83
CA VAL A 17 -38.64 8.94 5.94
C VAL A 17 -40.05 8.83 5.36
N ASN A 18 -40.87 7.95 5.94
CA ASN A 18 -42.28 7.85 5.54
C ASN A 18 -43.08 8.97 6.22
N ASP A 19 -43.20 10.11 5.56
CA ASP A 19 -44.01 11.25 6.00
C ASP A 19 -45.46 11.20 5.44
N CYS A 20 -45.72 10.44 4.37
CA CYS A 20 -47.09 10.10 3.95
C CYS A 20 -47.61 8.84 4.66
N ALA A 21 -48.93 8.77 4.92
CA ALA A 21 -49.59 7.64 5.59
C ALA A 21 -49.41 6.27 4.92
N LEU A 22 -49.06 6.25 3.62
CA LEU A 22 -48.79 5.04 2.83
C LEU A 22 -47.37 5.04 2.22
N GLY A 23 -46.48 5.94 2.68
CA GLY A 23 -45.11 6.08 2.16
C GLY A 23 -45.03 6.56 0.71
N GLU A 24 -46.08 7.21 0.20
CA GLU A 24 -46.18 7.65 -1.20
C GLU A 24 -45.14 8.72 -1.58
N ASP A 25 -44.64 9.45 -0.58
CA ASP A 25 -43.54 10.40 -0.66
C ASP A 25 -42.21 9.77 -1.03
N GLU A 26 -42.04 8.48 -0.72
CA GLU A 26 -40.85 7.68 -1.02
C GLU A 26 -41.03 6.79 -2.26
N LEU A 27 -42.19 6.86 -2.92
CA LEU A 27 -42.48 6.11 -4.16
C LEU A 27 -42.13 6.93 -5.41
N GLN A 28 -41.57 6.26 -6.42
CA GLN A 28 -41.15 6.90 -7.69
C GLN A 28 -40.20 8.09 -7.52
N CYS A 29 -39.36 8.01 -6.49
CA CYS A 29 -38.16 8.82 -6.45
C CYS A 29 -37.29 8.35 -7.61
N ARG A 30 -37.06 9.21 -8.61
CA ARG A 30 -36.18 8.90 -9.76
C ARG A 30 -34.71 8.66 -9.34
N ASN A 31 -34.44 8.69 -8.03
CA ASN A 31 -33.20 8.38 -7.35
C ASN A 31 -33.37 7.28 -6.29
N THR A 32 -34.32 6.34 -6.47
CA THR A 32 -34.38 5.09 -5.70
C THR A 32 -34.12 3.88 -6.59
N THR A 33 -33.15 4.01 -7.49
CA THR A 33 -32.24 2.89 -7.66
C THR A 33 -31.26 3.02 -6.52
N THR A 34 -31.16 1.96 -5.73
CA THR A 34 -30.01 1.56 -4.93
C THR A 34 -28.77 1.33 -5.81
N GLU A 35 -28.54 2.24 -6.76
CA GLU A 35 -27.26 2.49 -7.39
C GLU A 35 -26.68 3.64 -6.58
N VAL A 36 -26.27 3.35 -5.35
CA VAL A 36 -25.19 4.11 -4.72
C VAL A 36 -23.94 3.75 -5.52
N GLY A 37 -23.91 4.15 -6.80
CA GLY A 37 -22.68 4.30 -7.53
C GLY A 37 -21.91 5.32 -6.73
N CYS A 38 -20.70 4.96 -6.31
CA CYS A 38 -19.84 5.85 -5.59
C CYS A 38 -19.76 7.20 -6.32
N THR A 39 -19.61 8.29 -5.57
CA THR A 39 -19.52 9.62 -6.19
C THR A 39 -18.33 9.66 -7.16
N SER A 40 -18.28 10.63 -8.08
CA SER A 40 -17.17 10.74 -9.05
C SER A 40 -15.78 10.87 -8.42
N SER A 41 -15.71 11.15 -7.12
CA SER A 41 -14.49 11.25 -6.32
C SER A 41 -14.22 10.00 -5.47
N GLN A 42 -14.99 8.92 -5.67
CA GLN A 42 -14.89 7.68 -4.91
C GLN A 42 -14.73 6.47 -5.83
N PHE A 43 -13.93 5.51 -5.39
CA PHE A 43 -13.79 4.20 -5.99
C PHE A 43 -14.73 3.19 -5.33
N GLN A 44 -15.33 2.32 -6.14
CA GLN A 44 -16.24 1.26 -5.66
C GLN A 44 -15.49 -0.06 -5.49
N CYS A 45 -15.40 -0.55 -4.25
CA CYS A 45 -14.93 -1.89 -3.94
C CYS A 45 -15.85 -2.95 -4.59
N LYS A 46 -15.34 -4.16 -4.87
CA LYS A 46 -16.18 -5.24 -5.44
C LYS A 46 -17.29 -5.68 -4.49
N ASN A 47 -17.08 -5.55 -3.18
CA ASN A 47 -18.10 -5.75 -2.14
C ASN A 47 -19.12 -4.58 -2.01
N GLY A 48 -19.04 -3.56 -2.89
CA GLY A 48 -19.99 -2.45 -2.93
C GLY A 48 -19.71 -1.31 -1.94
N GLY A 49 -18.61 -1.36 -1.18
CA GLY A 49 -18.11 -0.24 -0.39
C GLY A 49 -17.56 0.89 -1.28
N CYS A 50 -17.61 2.13 -0.79
CA CYS A 50 -17.04 3.29 -1.47
C CYS A 50 -15.88 3.86 -0.67
N ILE A 51 -14.72 4.02 -1.30
CA ILE A 51 -13.53 4.66 -0.75
C ILE A 51 -13.16 5.88 -1.59
N SER A 52 -12.28 6.75 -1.12
CA SER A 52 -11.76 7.85 -1.95
C SER A 52 -10.99 7.28 -3.16
N ILE A 53 -11.05 7.94 -4.33
CA ILE A 53 -10.19 7.56 -5.47
C ILE A 53 -8.68 7.65 -5.14
N HIS A 54 -8.32 8.41 -4.11
CA HIS A 54 -6.94 8.52 -3.64
C HIS A 54 -6.46 7.27 -2.89
N PHE A 55 -7.37 6.40 -2.47
CA PHE A 55 -7.11 5.13 -1.78
C PHE A 55 -7.10 3.95 -2.76
N TYR A 56 -7.00 4.21 -4.07
CA TYR A 56 -6.85 3.17 -5.08
C TYR A 56 -5.36 3.03 -5.43
N CYS A 57 -4.80 1.83 -5.23
CA CYS A 57 -3.37 1.57 -5.36
C CYS A 57 -2.50 2.47 -4.47
N ASP A 58 -2.96 2.81 -3.27
CA ASP A 58 -2.20 3.61 -2.31
C ASP A 58 -1.38 2.74 -1.35
N GLY A 59 -1.66 1.44 -1.32
CA GLY A 59 -0.89 0.42 -0.57
C GLY A 59 -1.57 -0.08 0.67
N ASP A 60 -2.69 0.53 1.03
CA ASP A 60 -3.48 0.13 2.16
C ASP A 60 -4.74 -0.59 1.69
N ALA A 61 -5.11 -1.63 2.42
CA ALA A 61 -6.32 -2.39 2.15
C ALA A 61 -7.55 -1.64 2.71
N ASP A 62 -7.95 -0.54 2.09
CA ASP A 62 -9.13 0.23 2.48
C ASP A 62 -10.45 -0.47 2.15
N CYS A 63 -10.46 -1.27 1.08
CA CYS A 63 -11.59 -2.15 0.83
C CYS A 63 -11.52 -3.40 1.73
N GLN A 64 -12.65 -3.77 2.34
CA GLN A 64 -12.79 -5.01 3.13
C GLN A 64 -12.38 -6.28 2.36
N ASP A 65 -12.51 -6.26 1.04
CA ASP A 65 -12.15 -7.35 0.13
C ASP A 65 -10.84 -7.08 -0.64
N ARG A 66 -10.08 -6.05 -0.25
CA ARG A 66 -8.83 -5.61 -0.89
C ARG A 66 -8.97 -5.27 -2.38
N SER A 67 -10.19 -4.96 -2.84
CA SER A 67 -10.43 -4.66 -4.25
C SER A 67 -9.75 -3.39 -4.76
N ASN A 68 -9.33 -2.50 -3.86
CA ASN A 68 -8.59 -1.29 -4.19
C ASN A 68 -7.09 -1.52 -4.40
N GLU A 69 -6.56 -2.67 -3.98
CA GLU A 69 -5.15 -3.08 -4.14
C GLU A 69 -5.03 -4.37 -4.97
N PRO A 70 -5.47 -4.38 -6.24
CA PRO A 70 -5.26 -5.53 -7.14
C PRO A 70 -3.79 -5.67 -7.54
N ASP A 71 -3.37 -6.90 -7.88
CA ASP A 71 -2.02 -7.18 -8.43
C ASP A 71 -1.69 -6.42 -9.73
N SER A 72 -2.71 -5.83 -10.38
CA SER A 72 -2.58 -4.98 -11.56
C SER A 72 -2.25 -3.52 -11.24
N CYS A 73 -2.18 -3.13 -9.97
CA CYS A 73 -1.74 -1.81 -9.58
C CYS A 73 -0.35 -1.54 -10.17
N PRO A 74 -0.07 -0.30 -10.61
CA PRO A 74 1.29 0.07 -10.98
C PRO A 74 2.20 -0.19 -9.78
N PRO A 75 3.45 -0.66 -9.99
CA PRO A 75 4.39 -0.83 -8.90
C PRO A 75 4.52 0.51 -8.18
N TYR A 76 4.31 0.49 -6.87
CA TYR A 76 4.43 1.68 -6.05
C TYR A 76 5.82 2.27 -6.21
N VAL A 77 5.88 3.58 -6.44
CA VAL A 77 7.14 4.30 -6.59
C VAL A 77 7.27 5.24 -5.40
N CYS A 78 8.27 4.96 -4.57
CA CYS A 78 8.64 5.81 -3.45
C CYS A 78 8.95 7.23 -3.92
N LYS A 79 8.51 8.23 -3.15
CA LYS A 79 8.61 9.64 -3.54
C LYS A 79 10.03 10.18 -3.42
N GLU A 80 10.86 9.59 -2.57
CA GLU A 80 12.23 10.08 -2.34
C GLU A 80 13.25 9.37 -3.24
N GLU A 81 14.17 10.18 -3.78
CA GLU A 81 15.32 9.70 -4.53
C GLU A 81 16.23 8.89 -3.59
N GLY A 82 16.34 7.58 -3.83
CA GLY A 82 17.16 6.68 -3.00
C GLY A 82 16.36 5.67 -2.19
N GLU A 83 15.04 5.64 -2.31
CA GLU A 83 14.18 4.62 -1.71
C GLU A 83 13.89 3.47 -2.70
N HIS A 84 13.64 2.29 -2.16
CA HIS A 84 13.19 1.09 -2.85
C HIS A 84 11.79 0.72 -2.36
N SER A 85 10.90 0.38 -3.28
CA SER A 85 9.55 -0.02 -2.94
C SER A 85 9.44 -1.53 -2.79
N CYS A 86 8.99 -1.95 -1.61
CA CYS A 86 8.58 -3.33 -1.38
C CYS A 86 7.35 -3.64 -2.27
N PRO A 87 7.38 -4.74 -3.05
CA PRO A 87 6.29 -5.13 -3.94
C PRO A 87 4.99 -5.39 -3.20
N ILE A 88 5.08 -5.87 -1.96
CA ILE A 88 3.93 -6.17 -1.12
C ILE A 88 3.83 -5.07 -0.04
N GLN A 89 2.68 -4.38 -0.02
CA GLN A 89 2.29 -3.33 0.95
C GLN A 89 2.89 -1.94 0.75
N HIS A 90 3.51 -1.65 -0.40
CA HIS A 90 3.97 -0.30 -0.75
C HIS A 90 4.86 0.34 0.34
N HIS A 91 5.61 -0.50 1.06
CA HIS A 91 6.57 -0.06 2.06
C HIS A 91 7.82 0.46 1.35
N CYS A 92 8.29 1.65 1.73
CA CYS A 92 9.55 2.21 1.23
C CYS A 92 10.66 1.93 2.22
N ILE A 93 11.70 1.27 1.73
CA ILE A 93 12.94 1.06 2.44
C ILE A 93 14.04 1.87 1.75
N PRO A 94 15.09 2.30 2.46
CA PRO A 94 16.22 2.92 1.80
C PRO A 94 16.87 1.91 0.83
N ARG A 95 17.37 2.35 -0.33
CA ARG A 95 18.09 1.47 -1.28
C ARG A 95 19.29 0.76 -0.65
N SER A 96 19.84 1.30 0.45
CA SER A 96 20.91 0.66 1.21
C SER A 96 20.46 -0.57 2.01
N ALA A 97 19.15 -0.75 2.21
CA ALA A 97 18.53 -1.90 2.86
C ALA A 97 18.06 -2.95 1.84
N VAL A 98 18.47 -2.83 0.57
CA VAL A 98 18.21 -3.86 -0.44
C VAL A 98 19.46 -4.72 -0.54
N CYS A 99 19.32 -6.03 -0.34
CA CYS A 99 20.44 -6.98 -0.31
C CYS A 99 21.45 -6.67 0.79
N ASP A 100 20.99 -6.19 1.95
CA ASP A 100 21.83 -5.86 3.10
C ASP A 100 21.91 -7.01 4.13
N GLY A 101 21.21 -8.11 3.85
CA GLY A 101 21.13 -9.30 4.70
C GLY A 101 20.08 -9.21 5.81
N ASN A 102 19.32 -8.11 5.90
CA ASN A 102 18.18 -7.95 6.79
C ASN A 102 16.87 -8.09 6.02
N GLU A 103 15.81 -8.49 6.73
CA GLU A 103 14.47 -8.58 6.17
C GLU A 103 13.71 -7.28 6.47
N ASP A 104 13.93 -6.26 5.65
CA ASP A 104 13.28 -4.94 5.76
C ASP A 104 11.93 -4.92 5.02
N CYS A 105 11.78 -5.68 3.95
CA CYS A 105 10.45 -5.93 3.36
C CYS A 105 9.74 -7.11 4.05
N ASN A 106 8.44 -6.95 4.32
CA ASN A 106 7.60 -7.98 4.96
C ASN A 106 7.51 -9.29 4.14
N ASP A 107 7.73 -9.23 2.83
CA ASP A 107 7.77 -10.37 1.92
C ASP A 107 9.19 -10.84 1.57
N LYS A 108 10.21 -10.24 2.20
CA LYS A 108 11.64 -10.53 1.97
C LYS A 108 12.08 -10.28 0.52
N SER A 109 11.33 -9.47 -0.22
CA SER A 109 11.61 -9.18 -1.63
C SER A 109 12.93 -8.43 -1.83
N ASP A 110 13.29 -7.61 -0.84
CA ASP A 110 14.56 -6.91 -0.71
C ASP A 110 15.76 -7.87 -0.73
N GLU A 111 15.59 -9.10 -0.22
CA GLU A 111 16.63 -10.13 -0.17
C GLU A 111 16.44 -11.27 -1.20
N ALA A 112 15.28 -11.34 -1.88
CA ALA A 112 14.90 -12.49 -2.70
C ALA A 112 15.58 -12.58 -4.07
N ASN A 113 16.04 -11.46 -4.63
CA ASN A 113 16.64 -11.41 -5.97
C ASN A 113 18.00 -10.71 -5.98
N CYS A 114 18.79 -10.98 -4.95
CA CYS A 114 20.19 -10.61 -4.89
C CYS A 114 20.98 -11.59 -5.77
N THR A 115 21.01 -11.34 -7.09
CA THR A 115 21.93 -12.05 -7.99
C THR A 115 23.34 -11.82 -7.46
N SER A 116 23.94 -12.89 -6.92
CA SER A 116 25.13 -12.99 -6.07
C SER A 116 26.41 -12.33 -6.61
N THR A 117 26.35 -11.04 -6.92
CA THR A 117 27.46 -10.33 -7.56
C THR A 117 27.91 -9.12 -6.78
N HIS A 118 27.12 -8.64 -5.83
CA HIS A 118 27.62 -7.71 -4.84
C HIS A 118 26.84 -7.93 -3.55
N SER A 119 27.42 -8.73 -2.65
CA SER A 119 27.39 -8.43 -1.23
C SER A 119 27.93 -7.00 -1.13
N VAL A 120 27.06 -6.00 -1.32
CA VAL A 120 27.44 -4.60 -1.14
C VAL A 120 27.55 -4.48 0.37
N CYS A 121 28.70 -4.89 0.90
CA CYS A 121 29.07 -4.53 2.26
C CYS A 121 28.77 -3.04 2.42
N SER A 122 28.18 -2.68 3.55
CA SER A 122 27.88 -1.29 3.85
C SER A 122 29.08 -0.40 3.51
N SER A 123 28.89 0.87 3.18
CA SER A 123 30.01 1.81 2.94
C SER A 123 31.00 1.90 4.10
N THR A 124 30.65 1.34 5.26
CA THR A 124 31.45 1.24 6.49
C THR A 124 32.10 -0.12 6.71
N GLN A 125 31.97 -1.05 5.77
CA GLN A 125 32.45 -2.43 5.85
C GLN A 125 33.36 -2.78 4.67
N PHE A 126 34.30 -3.69 4.91
CA PHE A 126 35.20 -4.28 3.94
C PHE A 126 34.70 -5.68 3.54
N HIS A 127 34.66 -5.95 2.24
CA HIS A 127 34.30 -7.26 1.70
C HIS A 127 35.54 -8.14 1.58
N SER A 128 35.53 -9.24 2.29
CA SER A 128 36.49 -10.32 2.11
C SER A 128 36.15 -11.09 0.84
N PHE A 129 37.06 -11.09 -0.13
CA PHE A 129 36.84 -11.75 -1.42
C PHE A 129 36.96 -13.27 -1.33
N LYS A 130 37.63 -13.78 -0.29
CA LYS A 130 37.85 -15.22 -0.13
C LYS A 130 36.87 -15.89 0.81
N SER A 131 36.48 -15.20 1.88
CA SER A 131 35.54 -15.72 2.88
C SER A 131 34.09 -15.31 2.56
N ASP A 132 33.91 -14.37 1.63
CA ASP A 132 32.62 -13.77 1.26
C ASP A 132 31.86 -13.21 2.48
N ILE A 133 32.62 -12.62 3.41
CA ILE A 133 32.11 -11.97 4.62
C ILE A 133 32.33 -10.45 4.56
N CYS A 134 31.49 -9.69 5.25
CA CYS A 134 31.68 -8.26 5.47
C CYS A 134 32.19 -8.02 6.90
N ILE A 135 33.36 -7.41 7.04
CA ILE A 135 33.89 -6.95 8.33
C ILE A 135 33.83 -5.42 8.43
N PRO A 136 33.77 -4.81 9.62
CA PRO A 136 33.88 -3.37 9.76
C PRO A 136 35.20 -2.82 9.17
N LEU A 137 35.19 -1.64 8.54
CA LEU A 137 36.44 -0.99 8.08
C LEU A 137 37.44 -0.71 9.22
N SER A 138 36.98 -0.69 10.47
CA SER A 138 37.85 -0.56 11.65
C SER A 138 38.69 -1.80 11.94
N TRP A 139 38.35 -2.94 11.35
CA TRP A 139 39.05 -4.23 11.50
C TRP A 139 40.01 -4.49 10.31
N VAL A 140 40.22 -3.49 9.46
CA VAL A 140 41.22 -3.57 8.39
C VAL A 140 42.54 -3.00 8.91
N CYS A 141 43.60 -3.80 8.85
CA CYS A 141 44.94 -3.54 9.35
C CYS A 141 44.97 -3.20 10.86
N ASP A 142 44.17 -3.90 11.66
CA ASP A 142 44.06 -3.67 13.11
C ASP A 142 44.97 -4.58 13.95
N ARG A 143 45.73 -5.46 13.29
CA ARG A 143 46.68 -6.45 13.82
C ARG A 143 46.05 -7.78 14.23
N ASP A 144 44.77 -7.97 13.97
CA ASP A 144 44.05 -9.20 14.19
C ASP A 144 43.50 -9.71 12.85
N SER A 145 43.73 -10.98 12.52
CA SER A 145 43.22 -11.56 11.27
C SER A 145 41.76 -12.00 11.45
N ASP A 146 40.83 -11.15 11.04
CA ASP A 146 39.39 -11.41 11.06
C ASP A 146 38.89 -12.09 9.78
N CYS A 147 39.65 -12.01 8.68
CA CYS A 147 39.33 -12.69 7.43
C CYS A 147 40.23 -13.91 7.16
N GLN A 148 39.76 -14.82 6.31
CA GLN A 148 40.53 -15.99 5.91
C GLN A 148 41.81 -15.56 5.17
N ASP A 149 42.93 -16.17 5.56
CA ASP A 149 44.29 -15.81 5.11
C ASP A 149 44.79 -14.42 5.56
N GLY A 150 44.06 -13.69 6.42
CA GLY A 150 44.46 -12.35 6.87
C GLY A 150 44.43 -11.33 5.72
N GLU A 151 43.48 -11.44 4.80
CA GLU A 151 43.30 -10.48 3.70
C GLU A 151 42.95 -9.06 4.17
N ASP A 152 42.51 -8.94 5.41
CA ASP A 152 42.25 -7.73 6.14
C ASP A 152 43.51 -7.12 6.79
N GLU A 153 44.64 -7.83 6.83
CA GLU A 153 45.91 -7.42 7.47
C GLU A 153 46.95 -6.83 6.50
#